data_AF-A0A1F9H8S7-F1
#
_entry.id   AF-A0A1F9H8S7-F1
#
_cell.length_a   1.000
_cell.length_b   1.000
_cell.length_c   1.000
_cell.angle_alpha   90.00
_cell.angle_beta   90.00
_cell.angle_gamma   90.00
#
_symmetry.space_group_name_H-M   'P 1'
#
loop_
_entity.id
_entity.type
_entity.pdbx_description
1 polymer ?
#
loop_
_entity_poly.entity_id
_entity_poly.type
_entity_poly.pdbx_seq_one_letter_code
_entity_poly.pdbx_strand_id
1 'polypeptide(L)' 'MWVEINPQDARELKPGHLFIPFHYVEACANILTVAAFDPISREPNYKQAAVRIERAGVIL' A
#
# COMPACT_ATOMS: atom_id res chain seq x y z
N MET A 1 0.35 -2.36 -11.52
CA MET A 1 -0.02 -0.95 -11.22
C MET A 1 0.94 -0.43 -10.17
N TRP A 2 1.22 0.87 -10.17
CA TRP A 2 2.17 1.50 -9.26
C TRP A 2 1.49 2.66 -8.53
N VAL A 3 1.88 2.88 -7.28
CA VAL A 3 1.52 4.06 -6.50
C VAL A 3 2.82 4.66 -6.01
N GLU A 4 3.05 5.93 -6.35
CA GLU A 4 4.19 6.67 -5.82
C GLU A 4 3.89 7.13 -4.41
N ILE A 5 4.88 7.02 -3.53
CA ILE A 5 4.75 7.37 -2.12
C ILE A 5 5.84 8.37 -1.74
N ASN A 6 5.50 9.30 -0.85
CA ASN A 6 6.52 10.10 -0.21
C ASN A 6 7.19 9.26 0.91
N PRO A 7 8.51 9.05 0.89
CA PRO A 7 9.21 8.31 1.95
C PRO A 7 9.01 8.89 3.36
N GLN A 8 8.62 10.16 3.49
CA GLN A 8 8.31 10.76 4.80
C GLN A 8 6.98 10.32 5.41
N ASP A 9 6.08 9.71 4.64
CA ASP A 9 4.77 9.24 5.14
C ASP A 9 4.91 7.94 5.96
N ALA A 10 6.04 7.25 5.84
CA ALA A 10 6.31 5.93 6.40
C ALA A 10 7.40 5.98 7.50
N ARG A 11 7.23 6.85 8.50
CA ARG A 11 8.17 6.95 9.64
C ARG A 11 7.91 5.85 10.66
N GLU A 12 8.97 5.38 11.31
CA GLU A 12 8.91 4.45 12.46
C GLU A 12 8.30 3.07 12.16
N LEU A 13 8.73 2.45 11.07
CA LEU A 13 8.30 1.10 10.69
C LEU A 13 9.34 0.03 11.02
N LYS A 14 8.86 -1.16 11.36
CA LYS A 14 9.73 -2.34 11.46
C LYS A 14 10.23 -2.73 10.06
N PRO A 15 11.46 -3.27 9.94
CA PRO A 15 11.94 -3.82 8.68
C PRO A 15 10.93 -4.79 8.05
N GLY A 16 10.76 -4.71 6.74
CA GLY A 16 9.79 -5.52 5.99
C GLY A 16 8.34 -5.02 6.02
N HIS A 17 8.06 -3.90 6.70
CA HIS A 17 6.75 -3.26 6.72
C HIS A 17 6.80 -1.91 6.01
N LEU A 18 5.67 -1.49 5.46
CA LEU A 18 5.47 -0.19 4.85
C LEU A 18 4.10 0.36 5.27
N PHE A 19 3.93 1.67 5.19
CA PHE A 19 2.64 2.34 5.40
C PHE A 19 2.36 3.27 4.23
N ILE A 20 1.13 3.26 3.72
CA ILE A 20 0.65 4.17 2.67
C ILE A 20 -0.71 4.71 3.09
N PRO A 21 -0.92 6.04 3.12
CA PRO A 21 -2.24 6.62 3.32
C PRO A 21 -3.15 6.39 2.11
N PHE A 22 -4.47 6.24 2.34
CA PHE A 22 -5.46 5.95 1.28
C PHE A 22 -6.41 7.13 0.97
N HIS A 23 -6.12 8.33 1.48
CA HIS A 23 -7.00 9.50 1.31
C HIS A 23 -6.73 10.32 0.05
N TYR A 24 -5.65 10.04 -0.69
CA TYR A 24 -5.29 10.72 -1.94
C TYR A 24 -5.89 9.99 -3.15
N VAL A 25 -6.77 10.65 -3.90
CA VAL A 25 -7.44 10.05 -5.08
C VAL A 25 -6.45 9.88 -6.23
N GLU A 26 -5.54 10.83 -6.39
CA GLU A 26 -4.46 10.85 -7.38
C GLU A 26 -3.43 9.72 -7.18
N ALA A 27 -3.33 9.21 -5.94
CA ALA A 27 -2.41 8.15 -5.54
C ALA A 27 -3.18 7.07 -4.75
N CYS A 28 -4.20 6.50 -5.38
CA CYS A 28 -5.14 5.59 -4.72
C CYS A 28 -4.46 4.27 -4.30
N ALA A 29 -4.04 4.19 -3.03
CA ALA A 29 -3.36 3.03 -2.46
C ALA A 29 -4.17 1.72 -2.57
N ASN A 30 -5.51 1.82 -2.59
CA ASN A 30 -6.38 0.65 -2.64
C ASN A 30 -6.21 -0.18 -3.93
N ILE A 31 -5.65 0.37 -5.01
CA ILE A 31 -5.34 -0.41 -6.23
C ILE A 31 -4.26 -1.48 -5.98
N LEU A 32 -3.48 -1.36 -4.91
CA LEU A 32 -2.45 -2.33 -4.50
C LEU A 32 -2.95 -3.33 -3.46
N THR A 33 -4.20 -3.19 -2.99
CA THR A 33 -4.77 -4.05 -1.94
C THR A 33 -5.33 -5.34 -2.51
N VAL A 34 -5.40 -6.37 -1.66
CA VAL A 34 -5.93 -7.67 -2.06
C VAL A 34 -7.44 -7.66 -1.91
N ALA A 35 -8.16 -8.06 -2.96
CA ALA A 35 -9.62 -8.21 -2.95
C ALA A 35 -10.06 -9.43 -2.14
N ALA A 36 -9.83 -9.38 -0.83
CA ALA A 36 -10.18 -10.40 0.14
C ALA A 36 -11.01 -9.77 1.27
N PHE A 37 -11.99 -10.53 1.75
CA PHE A 37 -12.88 -10.13 2.83
C PHE A 37 -12.84 -11.18 3.94
N ASP A 38 -12.96 -10.74 5.19
CA ASP A 38 -13.16 -11.64 6.31
C ASP A 38 -14.48 -12.43 6.13
N PRO A 39 -14.48 -13.76 6.31
CA PRO A 39 -15.67 -14.58 6.05
C PRO A 39 -16.81 -14.37 7.05
N ILE A 40 -16.57 -13.72 8.20
CA ILE A 40 -17.55 -13.51 9.26
C ILE A 40 -18.06 -12.06 9.23
N SER A 41 -17.16 -11.08 9.38
CA SER A 41 -17.50 -9.65 9.46
C SER A 41 -17.71 -9.01 8.10
N ARG A 42 -17.19 -9.63 7.02
CA ARG A 42 -17.09 -9.04 5.67
C ARG A 42 -16.25 -7.78 5.62
N GLU A 43 -15.32 -7.60 6.57
CA GLU A 43 -14.37 -6.50 6.53
C GLU A 43 -13.32 -6.74 5.41
N PRO A 44 -13.01 -5.73 4.59
CA PRO A 44 -11.98 -5.82 3.56
C PRO A 44 -10.56 -5.88 4.14
N ASN A 45 -9.68 -6.63 3.48
CA ASN A 45 -8.27 -6.74 3.87
C ASN A 45 -7.42 -5.55 3.37
N TYR A 46 -7.30 -4.51 4.20
CA TYR A 46 -6.44 -3.35 3.91
C TYR A 46 -5.06 -3.37 4.56
N LYS A 47 -4.84 -4.23 5.56
CA LYS A 47 -3.62 -4.19 6.38
C LYS A 47 -2.58 -5.22 5.95
N GLN A 48 -2.85 -6.01 4.92
CA GLN A 48 -1.95 -7.04 4.40
C GLN A 48 -1.99 -7.05 2.87
N ALA A 49 -0.88 -6.67 2.24
CA ALA A 49 -0.67 -6.82 0.82
C ALA A 49 0.84 -6.97 0.56
N ALA A 50 1.23 -7.99 -0.20
CA ALA A 50 2.61 -8.13 -0.63
C ALA A 50 2.87 -7.19 -1.81
N VAL A 51 3.91 -6.37 -1.71
CA VAL A 51 4.29 -5.41 -2.75
C VAL A 51 5.78 -5.44 -3.01
N ARG A 52 6.19 -4.87 -4.14
CA ARG A 52 7.59 -4.59 -4.47
C ARG A 52 7.82 -3.08 -4.42
N ILE A 53 8.89 -2.66 -3.76
CA ILE A 53 9.30 -1.26 -3.68
C ILE A 53 10.40 -1.02 -4.69
N GLU A 54 10.26 0.05 -5.48
CA GLU A 54 11.25 0.52 -6.45
C GLU A 54 11.45 2.03 -6.29
N ARG A 55 12.63 2.54 -6.66
CA ARG A 55 12.84 3.99 -6.73
C ARG A 55 12.10 4.54 -7.95
N ALA A 56 11.31 5.59 -7.75
CA ALA A 56 10.71 6.34 -8.86
C ALA A 56 11.81 6.84 -9.82
N GLY A 57 11.57 6.69 -11.12
CA GLY A 57 12.54 7.02 -12.17
C GLY A 57 13.52 5.91 -12.58
N VAL A 58 13.45 4.72 -11.96
CA VAL A 58 14.23 3.52 -12.35
C VAL A 58 13.36 2.45 -13.04
N ILE A 59 12.08 2.77 -13.29
CA ILE A 59 11.14 1.87 -13.95
C ILE A 59 11.52 1.79 -15.44
N LEU A 60 11.93 0.60 -15.91
CA LEU A 60 12.05 0.25 -17.32
C LEU A 60 10.69 -0.09 -17.92
#